data_AF-S8G7P8-F1
#
_entry.id   AF-S8G7P8-F1
#
_cell.length_a   1.000
_cell.length_b   1.000
_cell.length_c   1.000
_cell.angle_alpha   90.00
_cell.angle_beta   90.00
_cell.angle_gamma   90.00
#
_symmetry.space_group_name_H-M   'P 1'
#
loop_
_entity.id
_entity.type
_entity.pdbx_description
1 polymer ?
#
loop_
_entity_poly.entity_id
_entity_poly.type
_entity_poly.pdbx_seq_one_letter_code
_entity_poly.pdbx_strand_id
1 'polypeptide(L)' 'MSTSALKQNTKLGGTASHVTVCKVAHGLMTMTNNPTVVHPDEELFSAIKAGVDALPPDESKWF' A
#
# COMPACT_ATOMS: atom_id res chain seq x y z
N MET A 1 0.40 -0.41 -26.61
CA MET A 1 1.66 -0.07 -25.92
C MET A 1 1.61 -0.74 -24.55
N SER A 2 2.46 -1.74 -24.30
CA SER A 2 2.54 -2.41 -23.00
C SER A 2 3.23 -1.46 -22.02
N THR A 3 2.45 -0.75 -21.21
CA THR A 3 2.97 -0.05 -20.04
C THR A 3 3.51 -1.12 -19.11
N SER A 4 4.84 -1.25 -19.01
CA SER A 4 5.47 -2.03 -17.95
C SER A 4 4.96 -1.47 -16.63
N ALA A 5 3.96 -2.11 -16.03
CA ALA A 5 3.48 -1.77 -14.71
C ALA A 5 4.69 -1.80 -13.78
N LEU A 6 5.01 -0.65 -13.17
CA LEU A 6 6.04 -0.56 -12.13
C LEU A 6 5.83 -1.74 -11.18
N LYS A 7 6.90 -2.46 -10.82
CA LYS A 7 6.83 -3.57 -9.89
C LYS A 7 6.26 -3.07 -8.55
N GLN A 8 4.94 -3.25 -8.37
CA GLN A 8 4.19 -2.87 -7.17
C GLN A 8 4.40 -3.87 -6.03
N ASN A 9 5.38 -4.77 -6.14
CA ASN A 9 5.68 -5.75 -5.11
C ASN A 9 7.17 -5.76 -4.74
N THR A 10 7.43 -6.26 -3.54
CA THR A 10 8.78 -6.55 -3.05
C THR A 10 8.77 -7.83 -2.21
N LYS A 11 9.88 -8.57 -2.23
CA LYS A 11 10.08 -9.68 -1.29
C LYS A 11 10.64 -9.15 0.02
N LEU A 12 10.18 -9.71 1.12
CA LEU A 12 10.79 -9.44 2.41
C LEU A 12 12.15 -10.16 2.52
N GLY A 13 12.99 -9.73 3.45
CA GLY A 13 14.29 -10.36 3.72
C GLY A 13 14.22 -11.42 4.83
N GLY A 14 15.34 -12.08 5.10
CA GLY A 14 15.53 -12.95 6.26
C GLY A 14 14.56 -14.14 6.29
N THR A 15 14.00 -14.41 7.47
CA THR A 15 13.06 -15.52 7.71
C THR A 15 11.74 -15.36 6.94
N ALA A 16 11.38 -14.15 6.52
CA ALA A 16 10.19 -13.86 5.73
C ALA A 16 10.47 -13.82 4.21
N SER A 17 11.59 -14.36 3.73
CA SER A 17 11.98 -14.33 2.30
C SER A 17 11.00 -14.99 1.32
N HIS A 18 10.08 -15.82 1.83
CA HIS A 18 8.99 -16.41 1.07
C HIS A 18 7.77 -15.49 0.91
N VAL A 19 7.73 -14.37 1.63
CA VAL A 19 6.63 -13.41 1.61
C VAL A 19 6.89 -12.34 0.54
N THR A 20 5.89 -12.14 -0.31
CA THR A 20 5.84 -11.03 -1.26
C THR A 20 4.77 -10.06 -0.79
N VAL A 21 5.14 -8.78 -0.66
CA VAL A 21 4.22 -7.72 -0.23
C VAL A 21 3.99 -6.74 -1.36
N CYS A 22 2.78 -6.17 -1.41
CA CYS A 22 2.45 -5.08 -2.30
C CYS A 22 2.94 -3.75 -1.70
N LYS A 23 3.36 -2.84 -2.57
CA LYS A 23 3.79 -1.48 -2.23
C LYS A 23 2.56 -0.60 -2.29
N VAL A 24 1.96 -0.37 -1.13
CA VAL A 24 0.94 0.68 -0.97
C VAL A 24 1.68 1.96 -0.61
N ALA A 25 1.42 3.06 -1.31
CA ALA A 25 2.20 4.30 -1.22
C ALA A 25 2.14 5.00 0.16
N HIS A 26 1.28 4.54 1.07
CA HIS A 26 0.99 5.19 2.33
C HIS A 26 1.29 4.28 3.52
N GLY A 27 2.10 4.77 4.46
CA GLY A 27 2.31 4.12 5.75
C GLY A 27 1.29 4.61 6.78
N LEU A 28 0.62 3.68 7.48
CA LEU A 28 -0.32 4.04 8.56
C LEU A 28 0.34 4.91 9.62
N MET A 29 1.57 4.59 10.03
CA MET A 29 2.30 5.37 11.02
C MET A 29 2.60 6.79 10.54
N THR A 30 2.96 6.98 9.27
CA THR A 30 3.20 8.33 8.71
C THR A 30 1.93 9.16 8.60
N MET A 31 0.76 8.52 8.55
CA MET A 31 -0.54 9.18 8.46
C MET A 31 -1.08 9.62 9.82
N THR A 32 -0.78 8.89 10.88
CA THR A 32 -1.37 9.11 12.22
C THR A 32 -0.42 9.72 13.24
N ASN A 33 0.90 9.62 13.03
CA ASN A 33 1.90 10.12 13.97
C ASN A 33 2.28 11.59 13.77
N ASN A 34 1.53 12.36 12.97
CA ASN A 34 1.76 13.79 12.84
C ASN A 34 1.02 14.56 13.95
N PRO A 35 1.71 15.07 14.99
CA PRO A 35 1.04 15.74 16.11
C PRO A 35 0.44 17.10 15.73
N THR A 36 0.79 17.66 14.56
CA THR A 36 0.28 18.96 14.10
C THR A 36 -0.85 18.85 13.09
N VAL A 37 -1.08 17.67 12.52
CA VAL A 37 -2.13 17.42 11.52
C VAL A 37 -2.86 16.14 11.89
N VAL A 38 -4.04 16.29 12.50
CA VAL A 38 -4.95 15.18 12.74
C VAL A 38 -5.83 15.02 11.50
N HIS A 39 -5.60 13.96 10.74
CA HIS A 39 -6.49 13.57 9.65
C HIS A 39 -7.64 12.72 10.20
N PRO A 40 -8.88 12.92 9.73
CA PRO A 40 -9.99 12.04 10.06
C PRO A 40 -9.77 10.64 9.46
N ASP A 41 -10.17 9.59 10.19
CA ASP A 41 -9.95 8.20 9.81
C ASP A 41 -10.47 7.87 8.40
N GLU A 42 -11.62 8.40 8.00
CA GLU A 42 -12.22 8.18 6.68
C GLU A 42 -11.34 8.68 5.52
N GLU A 43 -10.64 9.79 5.70
CA GLU A 43 -9.69 10.31 4.72
C GLU A 43 -8.49 9.36 4.59
N LEU A 44 -8.01 8.85 5.74
CA LEU A 44 -6.89 7.93 5.79
C LEU A 44 -7.21 6.59 5.14
N PHE A 45 -8.38 6.03 5.45
CA PHE A 45 -8.85 4.79 4.84
C PHE A 45 -9.09 4.95 3.33
N SER A 46 -9.60 6.10 2.89
CA SER A 46 -9.78 6.40 1.46
C SER A 46 -8.44 6.42 0.71
N ALA A 47 -7.41 7.05 1.29
CA ALA A 47 -6.07 7.08 0.70
C ALA A 47 -5.40 5.69 0.64
N ILE A 48 -5.56 4.88 1.68
CA ILE A 48 -5.09 3.48 1.68
C ILE A 48 -5.82 2.68 0.59
N LYS A 49 -7.15 2.80 0.52
CA LYS A 49 -7.96 2.11 -0.48
C LYS A 49 -7.55 2.47 -1.90
N ALA A 50 -7.31 3.76 -2.18
CA ALA A 50 -6.83 4.19 -3.50
C ALA A 50 -5.48 3.55 -3.88
N GLY A 51 -4.57 3.38 -2.91
CA GLY A 51 -3.30 2.69 -3.12
C GLY A 51 -3.48 1.19 -3.38
N VAL A 52 -4.47 0.55 -2.76
CA VAL A 52 -4.82 -0.85 -2.98
C VAL A 52 -5.52 -1.04 -4.34
N ASP A 53 -6.46 -0.17 -4.71
CA ASP A 53 -7.18 -0.21 -5.99
C ASP A 53 -6.23 -0.03 -7.19
N ALA A 54 -5.08 0.60 -6.98
CA ALA A 54 -4.03 0.75 -8.00
C ALA A 54 -3.19 -0.53 -8.21
N LEU A 55 -3.38 -1.57 -7.38
CA LEU A 55 -2.70 -2.85 -7.53
C LEU A 55 -3.31 -3.69 -8.67
N PRO A 56 -2.52 -4.58 -9.30
CA PRO A 56 -3.04 -5.58 -10.23
C PRO A 56 -4.26 -6.34 -9.66
N PRO A 57 -5.24 -6.74 -10.49
CA PRO A 57 -6.52 -7.32 -10.04
C PRO A 57 -6.40 -8.54 -9.13
N ASP A 58 -5.36 -9.36 -9.32
CA ASP A 58 -5.12 -10.55 -8.51
C ASP A 58 -4.64 -10.23 -7.08
N GLU A 59 -4.00 -9.06 -6.92
CA GLU A 59 -3.43 -8.58 -5.66
C GLU A 59 -4.47 -7.77 -4.86
N SER A 60 -5.34 -6.99 -5.52
CA SER A 60 -6.37 -6.16 -4.89
C SER A 60 -7.63 -6.91 -4.45
N LYS A 61 -7.87 -8.15 -4.91
CA LYS A 61 -9.10 -8.92 -4.62
C LYS A 61 -9.36 -9.30 -3.15
N TRP A 62 -8.39 -9.05 -2.27
CA TRP A 62 -8.43 -9.46 -0.85
C TRP A 62 -8.70 -8.31 0.12
N PHE A 63 -8.92 -7.11 -0.40
CA PHE A 63 -9.20 -5.88 0.34
C PHE A 63 -10.65 -5.44 0.10
#